data_AF-A0A2G9T7K5-F1
#
_entry.id   AF-A0A2G9T7K5-F1
#
_cell.length_a   1.000
_cell.length_b   1.000
_cell.length_c   1.000
_cell.angle_alpha   90.00
_cell.angle_beta   90.00
_cell.angle_gamma   90.00
#
_symmetry.space_group_name_H-M   'P 1'
#
loop_
_entity.id
_entity.type
_entity.pdbx_description
1 polymer ?
#
loop_
_entity_poly.entity_id
_entity_poly.type
_entity_poly.pdbx_seq_one_letter_code
_entity_poly.pdbx_strand_id
1 'polypeptide(L)'
;MEGRYVLELRDRDPATVEDLVLDGCESAEIEGLSDKLVKLQSLSMVHVGLQSLKNLPKLPMLSKLDLSDNSIAGGLEHVADNCPELLHLNLASNKIAKLEDLEPLKKMKLAELDLFNNPVTAGSDGEYR
;
A
#
# COMPACT_ATOMS: atom_id res chain seq x y z
N MET A 1 -1.45 5.38 -13.93
CA MET A 1 -2.31 4.43 -13.18
C MET A 1 -3.78 4.40 -13.66
N GLU A 2 -4.39 5.55 -13.98
CA GLU A 2 -5.81 5.68 -14.35
C GLU A 2 -6.31 4.71 -15.44
N GLY A 3 -5.53 4.50 -16.51
CA GLY A 3 -5.93 3.58 -17.59
C GLY A 3 -6.15 2.14 -17.11
N ARG A 4 -5.31 1.64 -16.19
CA ARG A 4 -5.47 0.30 -15.60
C ARG A 4 -6.68 0.23 -14.70
N TYR A 5 -6.90 1.27 -13.90
CA TYR A 5 -8.08 1.36 -13.04
C TYR A 5 -9.38 1.22 -13.84
N VAL A 6 -9.51 1.95 -14.95
CA VAL A 6 -10.68 1.84 -15.85
C VAL A 6 -10.81 0.42 -16.43
N LEU A 7 -9.69 -0.19 -16.87
CA LEU A 7 -9.69 -1.56 -17.40
C LEU A 7 -10.10 -2.61 -16.37
N GLU A 8 -9.67 -2.46 -15.12
CA GLU A 8 -10.01 -3.40 -14.04
C GLU A 8 -11.45 -3.25 -13.56
N LEU A 9 -11.99 -2.03 -13.56
CA LEU A 9 -13.40 -1.82 -13.25
C LEU A 9 -14.33 -2.51 -14.24
N ARG A 10 -13.98 -2.56 -15.54
CA ARG A 10 -14.82 -3.17 -16.60
C ARG A 10 -16.28 -2.68 -16.56
N ASP A 11 -16.45 -1.35 -16.44
CA ASP A 11 -17.75 -0.68 -16.30
C ASP A 11 -18.56 -1.03 -15.05
N ARG A 12 -17.99 -1.77 -14.09
CA ARG A 12 -18.62 -2.02 -12.78
C ARG A 12 -18.68 -0.73 -11.96
N ASP A 13 -19.73 -0.62 -11.14
CA ASP A 13 -19.84 0.43 -10.15
C ASP A 13 -18.70 0.29 -9.12
N PRO A 14 -17.82 1.29 -8.95
CA PRO A 14 -16.75 1.28 -7.95
C PRO A 14 -17.23 0.95 -6.54
N ALA A 15 -18.48 1.29 -6.18
CA ALA A 15 -19.06 1.00 -4.87
C ALA A 15 -19.36 -0.49 -4.63
N THR A 16 -19.23 -1.33 -5.66
CA THR A 16 -19.48 -2.78 -5.59
C THR A 16 -18.21 -3.62 -5.69
N VAL A 17 -17.07 -3.00 -5.96
CA VAL A 17 -15.80 -3.70 -6.15
C VAL A 17 -15.17 -4.05 -4.82
N GLU A 18 -14.83 -5.32 -4.65
CA GLU A 18 -14.18 -5.87 -3.43
C GLU A 18 -12.69 -6.12 -3.64
N ASP A 19 -12.26 -6.43 -4.87
CA ASP A 19 -10.87 -6.70 -5.22
C ASP A 19 -10.42 -5.87 -6.43
N LEU A 20 -9.24 -5.27 -6.33
CA LEU A 20 -8.66 -4.44 -7.38
C LEU A 20 -7.16 -4.69 -7.53
N VAL A 21 -6.70 -4.99 -8.75
CA VAL A 21 -5.31 -5.32 -9.07
C VAL A 21 -4.74 -4.34 -10.11
N LEU A 22 -3.89 -3.43 -9.67
CA LEU A 22 -3.30 -2.37 -10.49
C LEU A 22 -1.80 -2.62 -10.78
N ASP A 23 -1.36 -3.86 -10.67
CA ASP A 23 0.05 -4.25 -10.80
C ASP A 23 0.66 -3.89 -12.16
N GLY A 24 1.97 -3.66 -12.16
CA GLY A 24 2.77 -3.43 -13.37
C GLY A 24 2.44 -2.12 -14.11
N CYS A 25 1.70 -1.22 -13.47
CA CYS A 25 1.35 0.08 -14.03
C CYS A 25 2.33 1.13 -13.54
N GLU A 26 3.07 1.76 -14.43
CA GLU A 26 4.06 2.76 -14.03
C GLU A 26 3.37 4.05 -13.54
N SER A 27 3.53 4.37 -12.25
CA SER A 27 3.16 5.64 -11.64
C SER A 27 3.91 5.88 -10.33
N ALA A 28 4.47 7.07 -10.17
CA ALA A 28 5.22 7.45 -8.97
C ALA A 28 4.31 7.82 -7.79
N GLU A 29 3.06 8.19 -8.06
CA GLU A 29 2.03 8.56 -7.08
C GLU A 29 0.73 7.82 -7.37
N ILE A 30 -0.18 7.82 -6.40
CA ILE A 30 -1.52 7.27 -6.59
C ILE A 30 -2.35 8.30 -7.37
N GLU A 31 -2.89 7.91 -8.52
CA GLU A 31 -3.69 8.78 -9.39
C GLU A 31 -4.86 8.01 -10.01
N GLY A 32 -6.00 8.67 -10.18
CA GLY A 32 -7.17 8.11 -10.85
C GLY A 32 -8.01 7.13 -10.03
N LEU A 33 -7.60 6.77 -8.80
CA LEU A 33 -8.44 5.97 -7.90
C LEU A 33 -9.57 6.82 -7.29
N SER A 34 -10.76 6.25 -7.23
CA SER A 34 -11.94 6.91 -6.65
C SER A 34 -12.11 6.59 -5.16
N ASP A 35 -12.56 7.58 -4.41
CA ASP A 35 -13.08 7.46 -3.03
C ASP A 35 -14.40 6.69 -2.93
N LYS A 36 -15.01 6.32 -4.06
CA LYS A 36 -16.23 5.50 -4.12
C LYS A 36 -15.97 4.00 -3.90
N LEU A 37 -14.72 3.57 -3.77
CA LEU A 37 -14.30 2.19 -3.50
C LEU A 37 -14.60 1.77 -2.04
N VAL A 38 -15.82 2.03 -1.58
CA VAL A 38 -16.23 1.91 -0.17
C VAL A 38 -16.34 0.46 0.30
N LYS A 39 -16.47 -0.50 -0.63
CA LYS A 39 -16.53 -1.95 -0.35
C LYS A 39 -15.23 -2.68 -0.64
N LEU A 40 -14.18 -1.98 -1.06
CA LEU A 40 -12.93 -2.61 -1.44
C LEU A 40 -12.29 -3.29 -0.22
N GLN A 41 -12.00 -4.58 -0.35
CA GLN A 41 -11.41 -5.43 0.68
C GLN A 41 -9.95 -5.77 0.37
N SER A 42 -9.58 -5.89 -0.91
CA SER A 42 -8.22 -6.14 -1.36
C SER A 42 -7.78 -5.16 -2.46
N LEU A 43 -6.60 -4.58 -2.27
CA LEU A 43 -5.94 -3.72 -3.25
C LEU A 43 -4.50 -4.19 -3.46
N SER A 44 -4.13 -4.41 -4.71
CA SER A 44 -2.76 -4.75 -5.11
C SER A 44 -2.22 -3.70 -6.07
N MET A 45 -1.04 -3.16 -5.75
CA MET A 45 -0.30 -2.19 -6.55
C MET A 45 1.17 -2.60 -6.56
N VAL A 46 1.44 -3.82 -7.02
CA VAL A 46 2.80 -4.40 -7.06
C VAL A 46 3.54 -3.90 -8.29
N HIS A 47 4.82 -3.56 -8.12
CA HIS A 47 5.69 -3.15 -9.22
C HIS A 47 5.13 -2.00 -10.06
N VAL A 48 4.60 -0.97 -9.40
CA VAL A 48 4.05 0.22 -10.05
C VAL A 48 5.01 1.40 -10.04
N GLY A 49 6.08 1.34 -9.24
CA GLY A 49 7.07 2.41 -9.12
C GLY A 49 6.66 3.52 -8.15
N LEU A 50 5.70 3.26 -7.25
CA LEU A 50 5.23 4.22 -6.26
C LEU A 50 6.37 4.68 -5.35
N GLN A 51 6.49 5.99 -5.18
CA GLN A 51 7.43 6.62 -4.25
C GLN A 51 6.70 7.26 -3.06
N SER A 52 5.43 7.59 -3.25
CA SER A 52 4.59 8.23 -2.24
C SER A 52 3.19 7.61 -2.23
N LEU A 53 2.61 7.54 -1.03
CA LEU A 53 1.22 7.12 -0.80
C LEU A 53 0.26 8.31 -0.73
N LYS A 54 0.75 9.50 -1.12
CA LYS A 54 -0.06 10.69 -1.31
C LYS A 54 -1.19 10.38 -2.29
N ASN A 55 -2.38 10.91 -2.00
CA ASN A 55 -3.63 10.68 -2.73
C ASN A 55 -4.23 9.26 -2.62
N LEU A 56 -3.77 8.42 -1.69
CA LEU A 56 -4.51 7.21 -1.33
C LEU A 56 -5.95 7.61 -0.91
N PRO A 57 -7.01 7.12 -1.58
CA PRO A 57 -8.38 7.44 -1.19
C PRO A 57 -8.74 6.78 0.15
N LYS A 58 -9.84 7.23 0.76
CA LYS A 58 -10.40 6.57 1.94
C LYS A 58 -11.00 5.22 1.53
N LEU A 59 -10.50 4.15 2.13
CA LEU A 59 -10.91 2.77 1.87
C LEU A 59 -11.32 2.12 3.19
N PRO A 60 -12.54 2.41 3.68
CA PRO A 60 -12.96 2.06 5.05
C PRO A 60 -13.11 0.55 5.29
N MET A 61 -13.24 -0.25 4.24
CA MET A 61 -13.39 -1.72 4.33
C MET A 61 -12.14 -2.49 3.89
N LEU A 62 -11.05 -1.80 3.55
CA LEU A 62 -9.85 -2.45 3.03
C LEU A 62 -9.18 -3.27 4.11
N SER A 63 -9.02 -4.56 3.86
CA SER A 63 -8.42 -5.52 4.78
C SER A 63 -7.02 -5.96 4.36
N LYS A 64 -6.72 -5.91 3.05
CA LYS A 64 -5.45 -6.34 2.46
C LYS A 64 -4.92 -5.30 1.48
N LEU A 65 -3.68 -4.89 1.68
CA LEU A 65 -2.98 -3.95 0.81
C LEU A 65 -1.60 -4.49 0.46
N ASP A 66 -1.35 -4.70 -0.83
CA ASP A 66 -0.04 -5.09 -1.34
C ASP A 66 0.61 -3.92 -2.11
N LEU A 67 1.74 -3.46 -1.58
CA LEU A 67 2.58 -2.39 -2.11
C LEU A 67 3.99 -2.87 -2.39
N SER A 68 4.19 -4.18 -2.55
CA SER A 68 5.51 -4.75 -2.78
C SER A 68 6.15 -4.31 -4.10
N ASP A 69 7.48 -4.39 -4.16
CA ASP A 69 8.29 -3.99 -5.33
C ASP A 69 8.07 -2.54 -5.79
N ASN A 70 7.99 -1.62 -4.82
CA ASN A 70 7.89 -0.19 -5.07
C ASN A 70 9.13 0.58 -4.54
N SER A 71 9.04 1.90 -4.44
CA SER A 71 10.10 2.78 -3.95
C SER A 71 9.64 3.64 -2.76
N ILE A 72 8.71 3.13 -1.95
CA ILE A 72 8.15 3.83 -0.81
C ILE A 72 9.20 3.91 0.29
N ALA A 73 9.49 5.12 0.77
CA ALA A 73 10.43 5.35 1.87
C ALA A 73 9.74 5.84 3.16
N GLY A 74 8.46 6.22 3.10
CA GLY A 74 7.69 6.79 4.20
C GLY A 74 6.26 7.14 3.76
N GLY A 75 5.58 8.04 4.47
CA GLY A 75 4.21 8.46 4.14
C GLY A 75 3.14 7.45 4.59
N LEU A 76 3.47 6.56 5.53
CA LEU A 76 2.58 5.52 6.04
C LEU A 76 1.40 6.07 6.85
N GLU A 77 1.43 7.35 7.23
CA GLU A 77 0.29 8.05 7.80
C GLU A 77 -0.92 8.03 6.89
N HIS A 78 -0.73 8.08 5.56
CA HIS A 78 -1.83 7.99 4.60
C HIS A 78 -2.54 6.65 4.66
N VAL A 79 -1.80 5.54 4.80
CA VAL A 79 -2.39 4.21 4.97
C VAL A 79 -3.16 4.16 6.28
N ALA A 80 -2.54 4.65 7.35
CA ALA A 80 -3.12 4.57 8.68
C ALA A 80 -4.32 5.49 8.90
N ASP A 81 -4.43 6.61 8.16
CA ASP A 81 -5.58 7.52 8.21
C ASP A 81 -6.72 7.11 7.26
N ASN A 82 -6.38 6.48 6.13
CA ASN A 82 -7.37 6.18 5.08
C ASN A 82 -7.88 4.74 5.10
N CYS A 83 -7.16 3.80 5.71
CA CYS A 83 -7.49 2.38 5.74
C CYS A 83 -7.61 1.86 7.19
N PRO A 84 -8.64 2.27 7.96
CA PRO A 84 -8.74 1.99 9.40
C PRO A 84 -8.89 0.50 9.75
N GLU A 85 -9.47 -0.29 8.85
CA GLU A 85 -9.74 -1.73 9.04
C GLU A 85 -8.67 -2.63 8.40
N LEU A 86 -7.52 -2.08 8.01
CA LEU A 86 -6.46 -2.85 7.37
C LEU A 86 -5.86 -3.88 8.33
N LEU A 87 -5.76 -5.12 7.88
CA LEU A 87 -5.23 -6.25 8.65
C LEU A 87 -3.90 -6.76 8.08
N HIS A 88 -3.74 -6.75 6.76
CA HIS A 88 -2.54 -7.25 6.09
C HIS A 88 -1.93 -6.14 5.23
N LEU A 89 -0.67 -5.81 5.50
CA LEU A 89 0.09 -4.82 4.75
C LEU A 89 1.40 -5.43 4.28
N ASN A 90 1.57 -5.53 2.96
CA ASN A 90 2.81 -5.96 2.35
C ASN A 90 3.58 -4.74 1.82
N LEU A 91 4.75 -4.48 2.40
CA LEU A 91 5.68 -3.42 2.01
C LEU A 91 7.03 -4.01 1.57
N ALA A 92 7.09 -5.29 1.21
CA ALA A 92 8.33 -5.94 0.80
C ALA A 92 8.99 -5.23 -0.40
N SER A 93 10.32 -5.28 -0.50
CA SER A 93 11.11 -4.64 -1.57
C SER A 93 10.79 -3.15 -1.74
N ASN A 94 10.76 -2.40 -0.64
CA ASN A 94 10.62 -0.94 -0.65
C ASN A 94 11.89 -0.27 -0.06
N LYS A 95 11.82 1.04 0.21
CA LYS A 95 12.95 1.87 0.65
C LYS A 95 12.80 2.35 2.10
N ILE A 96 12.03 1.64 2.92
CA ILE A 96 11.81 2.01 4.32
C ILE A 96 13.11 1.80 5.08
N ALA A 97 13.67 2.88 5.62
CA ALA A 97 15.02 2.86 6.18
C ALA A 97 15.07 2.90 7.70
N LYS A 98 14.06 3.51 8.35
CA LYS A 98 14.05 3.69 9.80
C LYS A 98 12.79 3.12 10.43
N LEU A 99 12.90 2.74 11.70
CA LEU A 99 11.74 2.38 12.52
C LEU A 99 10.79 3.57 12.71
N GLU A 100 11.32 4.80 12.66
CA GLU A 100 10.54 6.04 12.74
C GLU A 100 9.52 6.14 11.59
N ASP A 101 9.89 5.66 10.39
CA ASP A 101 9.02 5.68 9.21
C ASP A 101 7.79 4.75 9.39
N LEU A 102 7.87 3.78 10.30
CA LEU A 102 6.81 2.82 10.63
C LEU A 102 5.89 3.29 11.77
N GLU A 103 6.24 4.36 12.50
CA GLU A 103 5.44 4.82 13.63
C GLU A 103 3.96 5.07 13.33
N PRO A 104 3.58 5.61 12.15
CA PRO A 104 2.17 5.79 11.82
C PRO A 104 1.36 4.49 11.82
N LEU A 105 2.00 3.34 11.60
CA LEU A 105 1.33 2.04 11.60
C LEU A 105 1.02 1.52 13.01
N LYS A 106 1.67 2.04 14.07
CA LYS A 106 1.44 1.61 15.46
C LYS A 106 0.01 1.84 15.94
N LYS A 107 -0.72 2.80 15.34
CA LYS A 107 -2.14 3.07 15.68
C LYS A 107 -3.12 2.09 15.02
N MET A 108 -2.65 1.28 14.08
CA MET A 108 -3.45 0.32 13.33
C MET A 108 -3.49 -1.04 14.05
N LYS A 109 -4.46 -1.88 13.70
CA LYS A 109 -4.60 -3.24 14.23
C LYS A 109 -4.16 -4.28 13.20
N LEU A 110 -2.96 -4.08 12.62
CA LEU A 110 -2.40 -5.00 11.64
C LEU A 110 -2.21 -6.38 12.27
N ALA A 111 -2.71 -7.42 11.59
CA ALA A 111 -2.43 -8.81 11.90
C ALA A 111 -1.10 -9.26 11.27
N GLU A 112 -0.76 -8.67 10.12
CA GLU A 112 0.43 -9.03 9.34
C GLU A 112 1.05 -7.79 8.68
N LEU A 113 2.37 -7.68 8.82
CA LEU A 113 3.18 -6.64 8.20
C LEU A 113 4.44 -7.29 7.60
N ASP A 114 4.56 -7.26 6.29
CA ASP A 114 5.76 -7.71 5.59
C ASP A 114 6.66 -6.52 5.24
N LEU A 115 7.91 -6.59 5.69
CA LEU A 115 8.96 -5.59 5.45
C LEU A 115 10.19 -6.20 4.78
N PHE A 116 10.09 -7.44 4.28
CA PHE A 116 11.20 -8.14 3.63
C PHE A 116 11.89 -7.25 2.59
N ASN A 117 13.22 -7.33 2.50
CA ASN A 117 14.00 -6.55 1.54
C ASN A 117 13.81 -5.02 1.65
N ASN A 118 13.56 -4.50 2.85
CA ASN A 118 13.67 -3.06 3.15
C ASN A 118 14.96 -2.77 3.93
N PRO A 119 15.59 -1.59 3.76
CA PRO A 119 16.79 -1.23 4.52
C PRO A 119 16.62 -1.30 6.06
N VAL A 120 15.40 -1.05 6.58
CA VAL A 120 15.09 -1.19 8.02
C VAL A 120 15.30 -2.62 8.55
N THR A 121 15.17 -3.63 7.69
CA THR A 121 15.39 -5.05 8.03
C THR A 121 16.84 -5.49 7.90
N ALA A 122 17.71 -4.69 7.26
CA ALA A 122 19.12 -5.02 7.08
C ALA A 122 19.98 -4.84 8.34
N GLY A 123 19.43 -4.21 9.39
CA GLY A 123 20.14 -3.86 10.62
C GLY A 123 19.93 -4.85 11.76
N SER A 124 20.64 -5.99 11.74
CA SER A 124 21.12 -6.71 12.95
C SER A 124 22.12 -7.84 12.66
N ASP A 125 22.79 -7.88 11.49
CA ASP A 125 23.83 -8.88 11.17
C ASP A 125 25.25 -8.27 11.13
N GLY A 126 25.52 -7.31 12.02
CA GLY A 126 26.77 -6.53 12.05
C GLY A 126 27.64 -6.65 13.31
N GLU A 127 27.19 -7.32 14.37
CA GLU A 127 27.97 -7.49 15.62
C GLU A 127 28.45 -8.95 15.80
N TYR A 128 29.31 -9.41 14.88
CA TYR A 128 30.28 -10.46 15.19
C TYR A 128 31.66 -10.01 14.67
N ARG A 129 32.40 -9.29 15.50
CA ARG A 129 33.86 -9.13 15.39
C ARG A 129 34.50 -9.49 16.71
#